data_AF-A0A1C0ST45-F1
#
_entry.id   AF-A0A1C0ST45-F1
#
_cell.length_a   1.000
_cell.length_b   1.000
_cell.length_c   1.000
_cell.angle_alpha   90.00
_cell.angle_beta   90.00
_cell.angle_gamma   90.00
#
_symmetry.space_group_name_H-M   'P 1'
#
loop_
_entity.id
_entity.type
_entity.pdbx_description
1 polymer ?
#
loop_
_entity_poly.entity_id
_entity_poly.type
_entity_poly.pdbx_seq_one_letter_code
_entity_poly.pdbx_strand_id
1 'polypeptide(L)'
;MDTEESDRYRAPALDKGLDILELLASVDGGLTQAEISKRLNRSPNEFYRMLDRLVRRGYVTRIDGDRYSLTLKLFGLAQLHAPVRRLASYATPLMRDLAQRSKQANQLAVFDRGSAVVIAQQEAPDYWGISIRVGSHISLFDTGSGHILLAFRTPEEREMMIAEHARSKDEISLGPEFYARLDQIRERGYEMMASAQTAGVYNLSAPILGPDGRGIAALTIPYIALVNAPSAPDITETISLLRSAATQLSVLAGSDVAQSPE
;
A
#
# COMPACT_ATOMS: atom_id res chain seq x y z
N MET A 1 13.97 31.93 2.42
CA MET A 1 14.51 32.47 1.16
C MET A 1 14.27 31.40 0.11
N ASP A 2 13.01 30.96 -0.08
CA ASP A 2 12.76 29.58 -0.58
C ASP A 2 11.55 29.42 -1.52
N THR A 3 10.84 30.49 -1.88
CA THR A 3 9.75 30.41 -2.87
C THR A 3 10.24 30.63 -4.31
N GLU A 4 11.29 31.41 -4.52
CA GLU A 4 11.82 31.70 -5.86
C GLU A 4 12.78 30.63 -6.41
N GLU A 5 13.46 29.87 -5.55
CA GLU A 5 14.38 28.81 -5.98
C GLU A 5 13.63 27.53 -6.45
N SER A 6 12.47 27.26 -5.85
CA SER A 6 11.56 26.15 -6.19
C SER A 6 11.05 26.21 -7.64
N ASP A 7 10.76 27.40 -8.16
CA ASP A 7 10.17 27.57 -9.50
C ASP A 7 11.22 27.42 -10.62
N ARG A 8 12.52 27.58 -10.31
CA ARG A 8 13.61 27.55 -11.29
C ARG A 8 13.98 26.12 -11.76
N TYR A 9 13.52 25.09 -11.04
CA TYR A 9 13.74 23.68 -11.36
C TYR A 9 12.44 22.89 -11.67
N ARG A 10 11.32 23.58 -11.89
CA ARG A 10 10.09 22.90 -12.30
C ARG A 10 10.20 22.45 -13.75
N ALA A 11 9.68 21.25 -14.03
CA ALA A 11 9.48 20.74 -15.37
C ALA A 11 7.97 20.67 -15.64
N PRO A 12 7.28 21.79 -15.94
CA PRO A 12 5.82 21.82 -16.02
C PRO A 12 5.23 20.84 -17.03
N ALA A 13 5.98 20.51 -18.08
CA ALA A 13 5.58 19.52 -19.07
C ALA A 13 5.60 18.08 -18.49
N LEU A 14 6.53 17.77 -17.58
CA LEU A 14 6.58 16.48 -16.90
C LEU A 14 5.40 16.35 -15.93
N ASP A 15 5.17 17.36 -15.08
CA ASP A 15 4.05 17.38 -14.13
C ASP A 15 2.73 17.14 -14.86
N LYS A 16 2.50 17.88 -15.95
CA LYS A 16 1.32 17.71 -16.82
C LYS A 16 1.21 16.30 -17.39
N GLY A 17 2.33 15.67 -17.74
CA GLY A 17 2.35 14.30 -18.23
C GLY A 17 1.96 13.29 -17.15
N LEU A 18 2.42 13.49 -15.92
CA LEU A 18 2.08 12.64 -14.77
C LEU A 18 0.61 12.81 -14.37
N ASP A 19 0.12 14.06 -14.31
CA ASP A 19 -1.29 14.38 -14.05
C ASP A 19 -2.24 13.62 -15.01
N ILE A 20 -1.87 13.52 -16.29
CA ILE A 20 -2.65 12.77 -17.29
C ILE A 20 -2.68 11.28 -16.97
N LEU A 21 -1.54 10.69 -16.61
CA LEU A 21 -1.44 9.26 -16.32
C LEU A 21 -2.27 8.89 -15.09
N GLU A 22 -2.20 9.70 -14.03
CA GLU A 22 -2.96 9.53 -12.80
C GLU A 22 -4.46 9.68 -13.04
N LEU A 23 -4.87 10.69 -13.82
CA LEU A 23 -6.27 10.87 -14.20
C LEU A 23 -6.79 9.66 -14.99
N LEU A 24 -6.05 9.21 -16.01
CA LEU A 24 -6.46 8.08 -16.84
C LEU A 24 -6.48 6.75 -16.05
N ALA A 25 -5.70 6.62 -14.97
CA ALA A 25 -5.73 5.45 -14.09
C ALA A 25 -7.02 5.36 -13.25
N SER A 26 -7.69 6.49 -13.03
CA SER A 26 -8.90 6.58 -12.20
C SER A 26 -10.22 6.34 -12.96
N VAL A 27 -10.17 6.04 -14.26
CA VAL A 27 -11.35 5.98 -15.13
C VAL A 27 -11.35 4.74 -16.02
N ASP A 28 -12.52 4.11 -16.14
CA ASP A 28 -12.75 3.03 -17.09
C ASP A 28 -13.06 3.60 -18.48
N GLY A 29 -12.55 2.97 -19.54
CA GLY A 29 -12.90 3.30 -20.94
C GLY A 29 -12.21 4.54 -21.54
N GLY A 30 -11.33 5.22 -20.80
CA GLY A 30 -10.52 6.32 -21.31
C GLY A 30 -11.27 7.63 -21.59
N LEU A 31 -10.54 8.69 -21.92
CA LEU A 31 -11.05 10.06 -22.03
C LEU A 31 -10.64 10.75 -23.32
N THR A 32 -11.51 11.58 -23.86
CA THR A 32 -11.15 12.53 -24.92
C THR A 32 -10.23 13.63 -24.39
N GLN A 33 -9.49 14.29 -25.27
CA GLN A 33 -8.63 15.41 -24.88
C GLN A 33 -9.40 16.53 -24.17
N ALA A 34 -10.63 16.83 -24.61
CA ALA A 34 -11.48 17.85 -23.99
C ALA A 34 -11.90 17.47 -22.55
N GLU A 35 -12.23 16.20 -22.32
CA GLU A 35 -12.58 15.67 -21.00
C GLU A 35 -11.36 15.74 -20.04
N ILE A 36 -10.16 15.40 -20.53
CA ILE A 36 -8.91 15.49 -19.76
C ILE A 36 -8.66 16.94 -19.34
N SER A 37 -8.67 17.87 -20.30
CA SER A 37 -8.47 19.30 -20.05
C SER A 37 -9.45 19.86 -19.02
N LYS A 38 -10.73 19.48 -19.13
CA LYS A 38 -11.77 19.91 -18.18
C LYS A 38 -11.50 19.39 -16.77
N ARG A 39 -11.10 18.13 -16.61
CA ARG A 39 -10.86 17.54 -15.28
C ARG A 39 -9.58 18.02 -14.62
N LEU A 40 -8.54 18.30 -15.40
CA LEU A 40 -7.29 18.86 -14.89
C LEU A 40 -7.33 20.40 -14.76
N ASN A 41 -8.46 21.03 -15.10
CA ASN A 41 -8.66 22.48 -15.10
C ASN A 41 -7.57 23.25 -15.86
N ARG A 42 -7.21 22.78 -17.07
CA ARG A 42 -6.24 23.47 -17.95
C ARG A 42 -6.68 23.49 -19.41
N SER A 43 -5.99 24.28 -20.24
CA SER A 43 -6.36 24.43 -21.65
C SER A 43 -5.97 23.19 -22.51
N PRO A 44 -6.72 22.87 -23.59
CA PRO A 44 -6.40 21.75 -24.48
C PRO A 44 -5.01 21.81 -25.11
N ASN A 45 -4.52 23.02 -25.42
CA ASN A 45 -3.19 23.22 -25.99
C ASN A 45 -2.06 22.90 -25.02
N GLU A 46 -2.32 22.96 -23.71
CA GLU A 46 -1.32 22.68 -22.68
C GLU A 46 -1.03 21.19 -22.51
N PHE A 47 -1.92 20.29 -22.94
CA PHE A 47 -1.75 18.84 -22.79
C PHE A 47 -1.49 18.11 -24.10
N TYR A 48 -1.81 18.71 -25.26
CA TYR A 48 -1.63 18.05 -26.55
C TYR A 48 -0.23 17.46 -26.74
N ARG A 49 0.81 18.27 -26.47
CA ARG A 49 2.20 17.83 -26.60
C ARG A 49 2.51 16.68 -25.63
N MET A 50 1.97 16.72 -24.42
CA MET A 50 2.22 15.71 -23.38
C MET A 50 1.50 14.40 -23.71
N LEU A 51 0.24 14.47 -24.15
CA LEU A 51 -0.51 13.32 -24.67
C LEU A 51 0.18 12.69 -25.89
N ASP A 52 0.62 13.48 -26.87
CA ASP A 52 1.40 12.97 -28.02
C ASP A 52 2.68 12.26 -27.55
N ARG A 53 3.43 12.85 -26.60
CA ARG A 53 4.63 12.20 -26.04
C ARG A 53 4.29 10.90 -25.31
N LEU A 54 3.23 10.86 -24.51
CA LEU A 54 2.79 9.67 -23.79
C LEU A 54 2.34 8.56 -24.75
N VAL A 55 1.67 8.91 -25.85
CA VAL A 55 1.29 7.98 -26.92
C VAL A 55 2.51 7.45 -27.66
N ARG A 56 3.41 8.33 -28.11
CA ARG A 56 4.66 7.92 -28.78
C ARG A 56 5.56 7.06 -27.91
N ARG A 57 5.59 7.34 -26.60
CA ARG A 57 6.31 6.51 -25.63
C ARG A 57 5.52 5.27 -25.23
N GLY A 58 4.30 5.07 -25.72
CA GLY A 58 3.47 3.90 -25.47
C GLY A 58 3.01 3.76 -24.02
N TYR A 59 2.90 4.84 -23.27
CA TYR A 59 2.24 4.84 -21.95
C TYR A 59 0.72 4.92 -22.10
N VAL A 60 0.28 5.73 -23.05
CA VAL A 60 -1.12 5.95 -23.41
C VAL A 60 -1.35 5.41 -24.83
N THR A 61 -2.56 4.97 -25.14
CA THR A 61 -2.99 4.64 -26.49
C THR A 61 -4.25 5.43 -26.86
N ARG A 62 -4.49 5.62 -28.14
CA ARG A 62 -5.75 6.17 -28.65
C ARG A 62 -6.64 5.01 -29.08
N ILE A 63 -7.80 4.87 -28.43
CA ILE A 63 -8.82 3.88 -28.78
C ILE A 63 -9.83 4.51 -29.75
N ASP A 64 -10.76 3.69 -30.26
CA ASP A 64 -11.81 4.14 -31.18
C ASP A 64 -12.61 5.32 -30.60
N GLY A 65 -12.80 6.38 -31.39
CA GLY A 65 -13.55 7.59 -30.98
C GLY A 65 -12.73 8.68 -30.29
N ASP A 66 -11.43 8.82 -30.60
CA ASP A 66 -10.53 9.87 -30.09
C ASP A 66 -10.32 9.87 -28.56
N ARG A 67 -10.63 8.75 -27.91
CA ARG A 67 -10.38 8.55 -26.48
C ARG A 67 -8.95 8.05 -26.24
N TYR A 68 -8.35 8.54 -25.17
CA TYR A 68 -7.04 8.14 -24.68
C TYR A 68 -7.23 7.20 -23.49
N SER A 69 -6.51 6.09 -23.48
CA SER A 69 -6.53 5.11 -22.38
C SER A 69 -5.10 4.70 -22.02
N LEU A 70 -4.89 4.26 -20.77
CA LEU A 70 -3.62 3.69 -20.35
C LEU A 70 -3.35 2.37 -21.08
N THR A 71 -2.09 2.13 -21.40
CA THR A 71 -1.60 0.83 -21.84
C THR A 71 -1.04 0.04 -20.65
N LEU A 72 -0.67 -1.23 -20.87
CA LEU A 72 0.03 -2.04 -19.87
C LEU A 72 1.51 -1.66 -19.67
N LYS A 73 2.02 -0.58 -20.28
CA LYS A 73 3.43 -0.20 -20.14
C LYS A 73 3.82 0.15 -18.71
N LEU A 74 2.97 0.89 -17.98
CA LEU A 74 3.21 1.19 -16.57
C LEU A 74 3.27 -0.08 -15.72
N PHE A 75 2.40 -1.04 -15.99
CA PHE A 75 2.45 -2.36 -15.37
C PHE A 75 3.77 -3.07 -15.66
N GLY A 76 4.22 -3.10 -16.91
CA GLY A 76 5.52 -3.66 -17.29
C GLY A 76 6.71 -2.98 -16.59
N LEU A 77 6.68 -1.66 -16.44
CA LEU A 77 7.72 -0.91 -15.71
C LEU A 77 7.70 -1.20 -14.20
N ALA A 78 6.52 -1.28 -13.60
CA ALA A 78 6.37 -1.68 -12.20
C ALA A 78 6.92 -3.10 -11.97
N GLN A 79 6.71 -4.00 -12.94
CA GLN A 79 7.29 -5.34 -12.91
C GLN A 79 8.83 -5.30 -13.00
N LEU A 80 9.46 -4.32 -13.66
CA LEU A 80 10.92 -4.22 -13.68
C LEU A 80 11.52 -3.75 -12.34
N HIS A 81 10.71 -3.20 -11.43
CA HIS A 81 11.16 -2.81 -10.08
C HIS A 81 11.29 -4.04 -9.17
N ALA A 82 12.50 -4.59 -9.15
CA ALA A 82 12.79 -5.94 -8.66
C ALA A 82 12.43 -6.24 -7.18
N PRO A 83 12.55 -5.31 -6.20
CA PRO A 83 12.26 -5.62 -4.79
C PRO A 83 10.79 -5.88 -4.50
N VAL A 84 9.89 -4.99 -4.97
CA VAL A 84 8.44 -5.06 -4.69
C VAL A 84 7.81 -6.22 -5.44
N ARG A 85 8.19 -6.44 -6.71
CA ARG A 85 7.71 -7.58 -7.51
C ARG A 85 8.07 -8.91 -6.85
N ARG A 86 9.33 -9.08 -6.42
CA ARG A 86 9.78 -10.32 -5.77
C ARG A 86 8.97 -10.59 -4.52
N LEU A 87 8.83 -9.60 -3.64
CA LEU A 87 8.06 -9.76 -2.42
C LEU A 87 6.60 -10.15 -2.69
N ALA A 88 5.91 -9.45 -3.59
CA ALA A 88 4.52 -9.79 -3.94
C ALA A 88 4.40 -11.20 -4.55
N SER A 89 5.36 -11.62 -5.38
CA SER A 89 5.36 -12.97 -5.97
C SER A 89 5.57 -14.08 -4.93
N TYR A 90 6.43 -13.86 -3.92
CA TYR A 90 6.60 -14.79 -2.80
C TYR A 90 5.39 -14.78 -1.85
N ALA A 91 4.77 -13.61 -1.66
CA ALA A 91 3.61 -13.44 -0.78
C ALA A 91 2.36 -14.14 -1.30
N THR A 92 2.11 -14.10 -2.61
CA THR A 92 0.87 -14.60 -3.22
C THR A 92 0.46 -16.02 -2.76
N PRO A 93 1.32 -17.06 -2.84
CA PRO A 93 0.95 -18.40 -2.37
C PRO A 93 0.68 -18.47 -0.86
N LEU A 94 1.45 -17.76 -0.04
CA LEU A 94 1.29 -17.75 1.42
C LEU A 94 0.05 -16.97 1.85
N MET A 95 -0.25 -15.86 1.19
CA MET A 95 -1.47 -15.08 1.37
C MET A 95 -2.72 -15.89 1.02
N ARG A 96 -2.65 -16.73 -0.02
CA ARG A 96 -3.73 -17.66 -0.39
C ARG A 96 -3.96 -18.73 0.67
N ASP A 97 -2.90 -19.38 1.16
CA ASP A 97 -3.00 -20.35 2.25
C ASP A 97 -3.57 -19.69 3.52
N LEU A 98 -3.06 -18.51 3.86
CA LEU A 98 -3.54 -17.74 5.00
C LEU A 98 -5.03 -17.41 4.87
N ALA A 99 -5.49 -16.97 3.70
CA ALA A 99 -6.90 -16.69 3.48
C ALA A 99 -7.76 -17.94 3.62
N GLN A 100 -7.31 -19.07 3.07
CA GLN A 100 -8.02 -20.33 3.14
C GLN A 100 -8.15 -20.86 4.58
N ARG A 101 -7.10 -20.70 5.38
CA ARG A 101 -7.06 -21.18 6.78
C ARG A 101 -7.78 -20.25 7.73
N SER A 102 -7.58 -18.94 7.60
CA SER A 102 -8.23 -17.94 8.45
C SER A 102 -9.69 -17.69 8.09
N LYS A 103 -10.12 -18.05 6.87
CA LYS A 103 -11.41 -17.64 6.29
C LYS A 103 -11.58 -16.13 6.13
N GLN A 104 -10.48 -15.39 6.16
CA GLN A 104 -10.46 -13.93 6.03
C GLN A 104 -9.68 -13.50 4.79
N ALA A 105 -9.96 -12.30 4.29
CA ALA A 105 -9.09 -11.65 3.33
C ALA A 105 -7.78 -11.21 4.01
N ASN A 106 -6.75 -10.95 3.22
CA ASN A 106 -5.52 -10.33 3.72
C ASN A 106 -4.86 -9.44 2.67
N GLN A 107 -4.03 -8.51 3.14
CA GLN A 107 -3.31 -7.56 2.31
C GLN A 107 -1.88 -7.38 2.77
N LEU A 108 -1.00 -7.11 1.80
CA LEU A 108 0.39 -6.78 2.02
C LEU A 108 0.61 -5.30 1.69
N ALA A 109 1.12 -4.55 2.66
CA ALA A 109 1.41 -3.13 2.50
C ALA A 109 2.89 -2.83 2.72
N VAL A 110 3.42 -1.85 1.99
CA VAL A 110 4.78 -1.31 2.15
C VAL A 110 4.72 0.17 2.44
N PHE A 111 5.76 0.73 3.01
CA PHE A 111 5.88 2.19 3.11
C PHE A 111 6.24 2.79 1.76
N ASP A 112 5.52 3.84 1.34
CA ASP A 112 5.89 4.72 0.24
C ASP A 112 5.48 6.16 0.59
N ARG A 113 6.46 7.06 0.63
CA ARG A 113 6.28 8.52 0.70
C ARG A 113 5.27 8.99 1.76
N GLY A 114 5.48 8.61 3.02
CA GLY A 114 4.62 9.03 4.13
C GLY A 114 3.28 8.29 4.22
N SER A 115 3.05 7.24 3.43
CA SER A 115 1.86 6.39 3.51
C SER A 115 2.23 4.91 3.48
N ALA A 116 1.31 4.05 3.93
CA ALA A 116 1.37 2.63 3.63
C ALA A 116 0.61 2.39 2.32
N VAL A 117 1.20 1.66 1.38
CA VAL A 117 0.61 1.34 0.07
C VAL A 117 0.39 -0.15 -0.03
N VAL A 118 -0.84 -0.56 -0.33
CA VAL A 118 -1.17 -1.97 -0.55
C VAL A 118 -0.60 -2.43 -1.89
N ILE A 119 0.30 -3.41 -1.87
CA ILE A 119 0.97 -3.94 -3.07
C ILE A 119 0.45 -5.31 -3.51
N ALA A 120 -0.22 -6.04 -2.61
CA ALA A 120 -0.89 -7.30 -2.91
C ALA A 120 -2.09 -7.46 -1.99
N GLN A 121 -3.11 -8.17 -2.49
CA GLN A 121 -4.29 -8.55 -1.72
C GLN A 121 -4.67 -9.98 -2.06
N GLN A 122 -5.32 -10.66 -1.12
CA GLN A 122 -6.00 -11.92 -1.33
C GLN A 122 -7.39 -11.83 -0.69
N GLU A 123 -8.42 -12.14 -1.48
CA GLU A 123 -9.80 -12.13 -1.00
C GLU A 123 -10.08 -13.32 -0.09
N ALA A 124 -11.10 -13.16 0.77
CA ALA A 124 -11.62 -14.25 1.58
C ALA A 124 -12.11 -15.39 0.67
N PRO A 125 -11.97 -16.66 1.08
CA PRO A 125 -12.37 -17.79 0.25
C PRO A 125 -13.89 -17.98 0.16
N ASP A 126 -14.64 -17.40 1.11
CA ASP A 126 -16.09 -17.57 1.27
C ASP A 126 -16.83 -16.23 1.08
N TYR A 127 -18.17 -16.23 1.23
CA TYR A 127 -19.04 -15.10 0.87
C TYR A 127 -18.76 -13.79 1.64
N TRP A 128 -18.30 -13.88 2.89
CA TRP A 128 -18.06 -12.72 3.76
C TRP A 128 -16.58 -12.38 3.81
N GLY A 129 -16.25 -11.13 3.51
CA GLY A 129 -14.89 -10.62 3.61
C GLY A 129 -14.83 -9.12 3.42
N ILE A 130 -13.77 -8.51 3.96
CA ILE A 130 -13.44 -7.10 3.77
C ILE A 130 -12.03 -7.07 3.20
N SER A 131 -11.81 -6.34 2.10
CA SER A 131 -10.49 -6.23 1.48
C SER A 131 -10.15 -4.78 1.19
N ILE A 132 -8.85 -4.48 1.21
CA ILE A 132 -8.31 -3.19 0.79
C ILE A 132 -7.65 -3.37 -0.57
N ARG A 133 -8.08 -2.58 -1.57
CA ARG A 133 -7.62 -2.69 -2.95
C ARG A 133 -6.11 -2.48 -3.07
N VAL A 134 -5.47 -3.23 -3.96
CA VAL A 134 -4.09 -2.95 -4.40
C VAL A 134 -3.99 -1.53 -4.97
N GLY A 135 -2.92 -0.82 -4.62
CA GLY A 135 -2.71 0.59 -4.94
C GLY A 135 -3.33 1.57 -3.94
N SER A 136 -4.06 1.10 -2.93
CA SER A 136 -4.63 1.99 -1.91
C SER A 136 -3.54 2.55 -0.99
N HIS A 137 -3.59 3.87 -0.75
CA HIS A 137 -2.78 4.55 0.25
C HIS A 137 -3.54 4.62 1.58
N ILE A 138 -3.03 3.94 2.60
CA ILE A 138 -3.60 3.91 3.95
C ILE A 138 -2.67 4.63 4.94
N SER A 139 -3.25 5.19 5.98
CA SER A 139 -2.52 6.03 6.92
C SER A 139 -1.58 5.22 7.82
N LEU A 140 -0.49 5.85 8.23
CA LEU A 140 0.52 5.24 9.11
C LEU A 140 0.09 5.21 10.59
N PHE A 141 -0.92 6.01 10.96
CA PHE A 141 -1.18 6.34 12.37
C PHE A 141 -2.46 5.72 12.93
N ASP A 142 -3.43 5.41 12.08
CA ASP A 142 -4.74 4.84 12.44
C ASP A 142 -4.98 3.46 11.80
N THR A 143 -3.92 2.82 11.32
CA THR A 143 -3.97 1.46 10.76
C THR A 143 -2.89 0.57 11.35
N GLY A 144 -3.23 -0.73 11.52
CA GLY A 144 -2.27 -1.72 12.02
C GLY A 144 -1.08 -1.91 11.09
N SER A 145 -1.29 -1.86 9.76
CA SER A 145 -0.21 -1.89 8.77
C SER A 145 0.77 -0.73 8.97
N GLY A 146 0.23 0.47 9.22
CA GLY A 146 1.00 1.67 9.51
C GLY A 146 1.86 1.53 10.76
N HIS A 147 1.24 1.08 11.86
CA HIS A 147 1.96 0.86 13.12
C HIS A 147 3.07 -0.19 12.98
N ILE A 148 2.82 -1.29 12.27
CA ILE A 148 3.85 -2.30 11.99
C ILE A 148 5.04 -1.70 11.23
N LEU A 149 4.77 -0.93 10.17
CA LEU A 149 5.84 -0.32 9.38
C LEU A 149 6.70 0.64 10.21
N LEU A 150 6.09 1.38 11.14
CA LEU A 150 6.79 2.30 12.05
C LEU A 150 7.52 1.58 13.20
N ALA A 151 6.91 0.55 13.79
CA ALA A 151 7.45 -0.18 14.95
C ALA A 151 8.74 -0.94 14.59
N PHE A 152 8.80 -1.51 13.39
CA PHE A 152 9.91 -2.33 12.90
C PHE A 152 10.94 -1.54 12.07
N ARG A 153 11.05 -0.24 12.30
CA ARG A 153 12.11 0.63 11.79
C ARG A 153 13.01 1.11 12.92
N THR A 154 14.18 1.64 12.56
CA THR A 154 15.01 2.38 13.53
C THR A 154 14.27 3.66 13.96
N PRO A 155 14.57 4.22 15.15
CA PRO A 155 13.99 5.50 15.56
C PRO A 155 14.19 6.60 14.52
N GLU A 156 15.38 6.68 13.91
CA GLU A 156 15.71 7.70 12.91
C GLU A 156 14.88 7.55 11.63
N GLU A 157 14.73 6.31 11.13
CA GLU A 157 13.88 6.03 9.97
C GLU A 157 12.41 6.26 10.27
N ARG A 158 11.96 5.91 11.49
CA ARG A 158 10.58 6.15 11.93
C ARG A 158 10.27 7.65 11.88
N GLU A 159 11.11 8.49 12.45
CA GLU A 159 10.94 9.95 12.39
C GLU A 159 10.96 10.47 10.95
N MET A 160 11.84 9.94 10.09
CA MET A 160 11.85 10.28 8.66
C MET A 160 10.52 9.92 7.98
N MET A 161 9.97 8.73 8.24
CA MET A 161 8.70 8.28 7.67
C MET A 161 7.52 9.15 8.13
N ILE A 162 7.51 9.56 9.40
CA ILE A 162 6.51 10.46 9.97
C ILE A 162 6.62 11.86 9.34
N ALA A 163 7.84 12.39 9.20
CA ALA A 163 8.09 13.68 8.59
C ALA A 163 7.69 13.73 7.10
N GLU A 164 7.87 12.64 6.35
CA GLU A 164 7.39 12.53 4.96
C GLU A 164 5.86 12.64 4.86
N HIS A 165 5.13 12.11 5.84
CA HIS A 165 3.67 12.26 5.89
C HIS A 165 3.26 13.73 6.06
N ALA A 166 3.87 14.44 7.02
CA ALA A 166 3.56 15.83 7.33
C ALA A 166 3.86 16.81 6.17
N ARG A 167 4.73 16.42 5.23
CA ARG A 167 4.96 17.21 3.99
C ARG A 167 3.87 16.99 2.94
N SER A 168 3.10 15.91 3.04
CA SER A 168 2.11 15.50 2.05
C SER A 168 0.66 15.77 2.49
N LYS A 169 0.41 15.98 3.79
CA LYS A 169 -0.90 16.15 4.44
C LYS A 169 -0.79 17.08 5.66
N ASP A 170 -1.92 17.36 6.30
CA ASP A 170 -1.96 18.15 7.54
C ASP A 170 -1.08 17.56 8.65
N GLU A 171 -0.57 18.44 9.52
CA GLU A 171 0.31 18.11 10.63
C GLU A 171 -0.43 17.22 11.64
N ILE A 172 0.08 16.01 11.90
CA ILE A 172 -0.48 15.08 12.87
C ILE A 172 0.32 15.17 14.17
N SER A 173 -0.36 15.50 15.26
CA SER A 173 0.24 15.50 16.60
C SER A 173 0.23 14.08 17.18
N LEU A 174 1.41 13.48 17.30
CA LEU A 174 1.61 12.15 17.88
C LEU A 174 2.10 12.28 19.33
N GLY A 175 1.30 11.84 20.29
CA GLY A 175 1.65 11.87 21.70
C GLY A 175 2.60 10.72 22.12
N PRO A 176 3.16 10.79 23.34
CA PRO A 176 4.02 9.74 23.90
C PRO A 176 3.39 8.34 23.89
N GLU A 177 2.07 8.24 24.04
CA GLU A 177 1.32 6.98 24.01
C GLU A 177 1.44 6.25 22.67
N PHE A 178 1.53 6.99 21.56
CA PHE A 178 1.72 6.40 20.23
C PHE A 178 3.07 5.70 20.13
N TYR A 179 4.14 6.36 20.57
CA TYR A 179 5.48 5.76 20.58
C TYR A 179 5.57 4.55 21.51
N ALA A 180 4.99 4.65 22.71
CA ALA A 180 4.91 3.52 23.64
C ALA A 180 4.17 2.32 23.03
N ARG A 181 3.09 2.58 22.27
CA ARG A 181 2.37 1.53 21.53
C ARG A 181 3.27 0.89 20.46
N LEU A 182 4.03 1.66 19.70
CA LEU A 182 4.96 1.13 18.70
C LEU A 182 6.05 0.25 19.34
N ASP A 183 6.54 0.61 20.51
CA ASP A 183 7.54 -0.17 21.22
C ASP A 183 6.95 -1.50 21.72
N GLN A 184 5.72 -1.49 22.25
CA GLN A 184 4.97 -2.72 22.58
C GLN A 184 4.71 -3.61 21.35
N ILE A 185 4.44 -3.00 20.18
CA ILE A 185 4.27 -3.74 18.91
C ILE A 185 5.57 -4.45 18.53
N ARG A 186 6.69 -3.73 18.64
CA ARG A 186 8.01 -4.28 18.34
C ARG A 186 8.36 -5.44 19.25
N GLU A 187 8.10 -5.30 20.56
CA GLU A 187 8.35 -6.35 21.55
C GLU A 187 7.48 -7.59 21.32
N ARG A 188 6.17 -7.41 21.09
CA ARG A 188 5.24 -8.54 20.92
C ARG A 188 5.27 -9.20 19.54
N GLY A 189 5.79 -8.50 18.51
CA GLY A 189 5.90 -9.04 17.15
C GLY A 189 4.67 -8.85 16.26
N TYR A 190 3.61 -8.15 16.70
CA TYR A 190 2.38 -7.93 15.94
C TYR A 190 1.56 -6.75 16.48
N GLU A 191 0.57 -6.30 15.71
CA GLU A 191 -0.45 -5.34 16.12
C GLU A 191 -1.85 -5.95 16.02
N MET A 192 -2.68 -5.64 17.01
CA MET A 192 -4.09 -5.99 17.04
C MET A 192 -4.86 -4.79 17.58
N MET A 193 -5.71 -4.20 16.74
CA MET A 193 -6.48 -3.01 17.06
C MET A 193 -7.85 -3.03 16.39
N ALA A 194 -8.84 -2.37 17.00
CA ALA A 194 -10.10 -2.09 16.31
C ALA A 194 -9.83 -1.17 15.11
N SER A 195 -10.56 -1.39 14.02
CA SER A 195 -10.48 -0.53 12.84
C SER A 195 -11.06 0.84 13.13
N ALA A 196 -10.29 1.90 12.85
CA ALA A 196 -10.78 3.27 12.94
C ALA A 196 -11.79 3.59 11.82
N GLN A 197 -11.78 2.81 10.73
CA GLN A 197 -12.54 3.08 9.51
C GLN A 197 -13.81 2.22 9.38
N THR A 198 -13.90 1.10 10.10
CA THR A 198 -15.02 0.17 9.94
C THR A 198 -15.40 -0.50 11.26
N ALA A 199 -16.60 -0.18 11.75
CA ALA A 199 -17.13 -0.76 12.98
C ALA A 199 -17.24 -2.30 12.89
N GLY A 200 -16.86 -2.97 13.97
CA GLY A 200 -16.88 -4.44 14.05
C GLY A 200 -15.69 -5.15 13.39
N VAL A 201 -14.74 -4.41 12.82
CA VAL A 201 -13.52 -4.97 12.23
C VAL A 201 -12.34 -4.80 13.18
N TYR A 202 -11.53 -5.84 13.35
CA TYR A 202 -10.23 -5.76 14.01
C TYR A 202 -9.12 -5.94 12.98
N ASN A 203 -8.17 -5.02 12.94
CA ASN A 203 -6.98 -5.15 12.11
C ASN A 203 -5.93 -5.97 12.89
N LEU A 204 -5.59 -7.14 12.34
CA LEU A 204 -4.49 -7.98 12.80
C LEU A 204 -3.33 -7.76 11.84
N SER A 205 -2.16 -7.33 12.32
CA SER A 205 -1.03 -6.99 11.46
C SER A 205 0.27 -7.60 11.99
N ALA A 206 1.11 -8.13 11.10
CA ALA A 206 2.41 -8.69 11.44
C ALA A 206 3.50 -8.18 10.47
N PRO A 207 4.75 -8.04 10.93
CA PRO A 207 5.83 -7.53 10.11
C PRO A 207 6.35 -8.59 9.14
N ILE A 208 6.69 -8.18 7.93
CA ILE A 208 7.62 -8.91 7.08
C ILE A 208 8.99 -8.27 7.26
N LEU A 209 9.95 -9.02 7.80
CA LEU A 209 11.29 -8.53 8.09
C LEU A 209 12.23 -8.80 6.91
N GLY A 210 13.11 -7.84 6.65
CA GLY A 210 14.26 -8.02 5.76
C GLY A 210 15.46 -8.64 6.49
N PRO A 211 16.57 -8.86 5.76
CA PRO A 211 17.79 -9.48 6.30
C PRO A 211 18.43 -8.73 7.48
N ASP A 212 18.20 -7.42 7.55
CA ASP A 212 18.69 -6.53 8.60
C ASP A 212 17.73 -6.43 9.80
N GLY A 213 16.67 -7.24 9.83
CA GLY A 213 15.64 -7.20 10.86
C GLY A 213 14.69 -6.01 10.76
N ARG A 214 14.76 -5.20 9.69
CA ARG A 214 13.83 -4.08 9.46
C ARG A 214 12.55 -4.58 8.79
N GLY A 215 11.39 -4.08 9.21
CA GLY A 215 10.06 -4.46 8.67
C GLY A 215 9.80 -3.92 7.26
N ILE A 216 10.22 -4.62 6.22
CA ILE A 216 10.09 -4.17 4.82
C ILE A 216 8.64 -4.10 4.33
N ALA A 217 7.71 -4.82 4.98
CA ALA A 217 6.29 -4.78 4.69
C ALA A 217 5.45 -5.14 5.93
N ALA A 218 4.15 -4.95 5.85
CA ALA A 218 3.16 -5.40 6.83
C ALA A 218 2.14 -6.32 6.15
N LEU A 219 1.90 -7.50 6.72
CA LEU A 219 0.82 -8.39 6.32
C LEU A 219 -0.33 -8.22 7.30
N THR A 220 -1.53 -7.97 6.78
CA THR A 220 -2.68 -7.57 7.59
C THR A 220 -3.94 -8.35 7.22
N ILE A 221 -4.69 -8.78 8.22
CA ILE A 221 -6.05 -9.34 8.11
C ILE A 221 -7.03 -8.33 8.73
N PRO A 222 -8.00 -7.81 7.96
CA PRO A 222 -9.17 -7.11 8.49
C PRO A 222 -10.18 -8.15 9.01
N TYR A 223 -9.97 -8.59 10.25
CA TYR A 223 -10.73 -9.67 10.87
C TYR A 223 -12.16 -9.23 11.19
N ILE A 224 -13.12 -10.06 10.76
CA ILE A 224 -14.51 -10.02 11.19
C ILE A 224 -14.90 -11.36 11.81
N ALA A 225 -15.62 -11.32 12.93
CA ALA A 225 -16.13 -12.54 13.55
C ALA A 225 -17.29 -13.12 12.72
N LEU A 226 -17.11 -14.34 12.22
CA LEU A 226 -18.11 -15.02 11.39
C LEU A 226 -19.06 -15.85 12.27
N VAL A 227 -20.29 -15.37 12.47
CA VAL A 227 -21.27 -16.00 13.37
C VAL A 227 -21.75 -17.36 12.85
N ASN A 228 -21.92 -17.49 11.53
CA ASN A 228 -22.48 -18.70 10.89
C ASN A 228 -21.40 -19.60 10.26
N ALA A 229 -20.15 -19.51 10.73
CA ALA A 229 -19.05 -20.34 10.25
C ALA A 229 -18.28 -20.97 11.43
N PRO A 230 -18.78 -22.08 12.01
CA PRO A 230 -18.17 -22.71 13.19
C PRO A 230 -16.73 -23.21 12.97
N SER A 231 -16.35 -23.41 11.72
CA SER A 231 -14.98 -23.81 11.33
C SER A 231 -14.05 -22.61 11.11
N ALA A 232 -14.54 -21.37 11.19
CA ALA A 232 -13.69 -20.20 11.05
C ALA A 232 -12.90 -19.99 12.35
N PRO A 233 -11.58 -19.81 12.27
CA PRO A 233 -10.75 -19.49 13.42
C PRO A 233 -11.24 -18.24 14.16
N ASP A 234 -11.09 -18.23 15.49
CA ASP A 234 -11.28 -17.02 16.28
C ASP A 234 -10.13 -16.02 16.07
N ILE A 235 -10.21 -14.86 16.70
CA ILE A 235 -9.22 -13.80 16.55
C ILE A 235 -7.82 -14.21 17.04
N THR A 236 -7.74 -15.06 18.06
CA THR A 236 -6.50 -15.54 18.68
C THR A 236 -5.80 -16.55 17.78
N GLU A 237 -6.55 -17.48 17.22
CA GLU A 237 -6.02 -18.42 16.23
C GLU A 237 -5.63 -17.68 14.94
N THR A 238 -6.44 -16.72 14.49
CA THR A 238 -6.17 -15.92 13.28
C THR A 238 -4.87 -15.13 13.40
N ILE A 239 -4.58 -14.50 14.55
CA ILE A 239 -3.30 -13.79 14.72
C ILE A 239 -2.10 -14.76 14.70
N SER A 240 -2.25 -15.98 15.23
CA SER A 240 -1.21 -17.02 15.15
C SER A 240 -0.94 -17.45 13.71
N LEU A 241 -2.00 -17.68 12.92
CA LEU A 241 -1.90 -17.97 11.49
C LEU A 241 -1.19 -16.85 10.73
N LEU A 242 -1.55 -15.59 11.01
CA LEU A 242 -0.93 -14.41 10.41
C LEU A 242 0.56 -14.33 10.71
N ARG A 243 0.95 -14.51 11.97
CA ARG A 243 2.36 -14.47 12.40
C ARG A 243 3.19 -15.58 11.75
N SER A 244 2.62 -16.78 11.63
CA SER A 244 3.28 -17.90 10.94
C SER A 244 3.54 -17.57 9.47
N ALA A 245 2.54 -17.04 8.76
CA ALA A 245 2.69 -16.63 7.36
C ALA A 245 3.70 -15.48 7.19
N ALA A 246 3.68 -14.49 8.09
CA ALA A 246 4.60 -13.37 8.09
C ALA A 246 6.06 -13.81 8.34
N THR A 247 6.28 -14.80 9.21
CA THR A 247 7.60 -15.38 9.46
C THR A 247 8.12 -16.12 8.23
N GLN A 248 7.30 -16.95 7.59
CA GLN A 248 7.67 -17.64 6.35
C GLN A 248 8.03 -16.64 5.24
N LEU A 249 7.27 -15.54 5.12
CA LEU A 249 7.58 -14.47 4.17
C LEU A 249 8.88 -13.74 4.50
N SER A 250 9.17 -13.51 5.77
CA SER A 250 10.42 -12.89 6.21
C SER A 250 11.62 -13.74 5.83
N VAL A 251 11.54 -15.07 6.00
CA VAL A 251 12.57 -16.01 5.56
C VAL A 251 12.79 -15.94 4.04
N LEU A 252 11.72 -15.92 3.25
CA LEU A 252 11.81 -15.77 1.78
C LEU A 252 12.37 -14.40 1.37
N ALA A 253 12.16 -13.37 2.18
CA ALA A 253 12.75 -12.05 2.00
C ALA A 253 14.22 -11.95 2.47
N GLY A 254 14.78 -13.04 3.02
CA GLY A 254 16.18 -13.15 3.44
C GLY A 254 16.43 -12.82 4.92
N SER A 255 15.39 -12.81 5.76
CA SER A 255 15.54 -12.70 7.21
C SER A 255 15.83 -14.06 7.85
N ASP A 256 16.90 -14.16 8.62
CA ASP A 256 17.23 -15.34 9.44
C ASP A 256 16.55 -15.30 10.83
N VAL A 257 15.65 -14.34 11.07
CA VAL A 257 14.98 -14.16 12.36
C VAL A 257 13.91 -15.24 12.54
N ALA A 258 14.27 -16.35 13.16
CA ALA A 258 13.33 -17.26 13.78
C ALA A 258 12.66 -16.53 14.96
N GLN A 259 11.37 -16.20 14.88
CA GLN A 259 10.61 -15.78 16.06
C GLN A 259 10.48 -16.97 17.00
N SER A 260 10.99 -16.83 18.23
CA SER A 260 10.91 -17.85 19.28
C SER A 260 9.48 -18.35 19.48
N PRO A 261 9.25 -19.69 19.52
CA PRO A 261 8.00 -20.23 20.03
C PRO A 261 8.09 -20.29 21.55
N GLU A 262 7.25 -19.52 22.25
CA GLU A 262 6.75 -19.90 23.57
C GLU A 262 5.23 -20.07 23.49
#